data_AF-A0A1U7J2U8-F1
#
_entry.id   AF-A0A1U7J2U8-F1
#
_cell.length_a   1.000
_cell.length_b   1.000
_cell.length_c   1.000
_cell.angle_alpha   90.00
_cell.angle_beta   90.00
_cell.angle_gamma   90.00
#
_symmetry.space_group_name_H-M   'P 1'
#
loop_
_entity.id
_entity.type
_entity.pdbx_description
1 polymer ?
#
loop_
_entity_poly.entity_id
_entity_poly.type
_entity_poly.pdbx_seq_one_letter_code
_entity_poly.pdbx_strand_id
1 'polypeptide(L)'
;MAALMGFGGVALPSLVAPPVAEAYTSRVNLYLVREQGESFETLVQRSEIIARAAIQRSFDADVLMTDVIVTVIGDNQGISVPILTVPVSRSEWQLRPDVPEWANYFEAARALVGDAESAAP
;
A
#
# COMPACT_ATOMS: atom_id res chain seq x y z
N MET A 1 -14.21 -41.17 -60.13
CA MET A 1 -14.22 -39.68 -60.22
C MET A 1 -15.46 -39.22 -59.46
N ALA A 2 -15.31 -38.58 -58.30
CA ALA A 2 -15.21 -37.11 -58.14
C ALA A 2 -16.51 -36.39 -58.59
N ALA A 3 -17.12 -35.44 -57.87
CA ALA A 3 -16.99 -34.92 -56.49
C ALA A 3 -18.36 -34.25 -56.13
N LEU A 4 -18.64 -33.55 -55.02
CA LEU A 4 -17.89 -33.07 -53.85
C LEU A 4 -18.94 -32.80 -52.73
N MET A 5 -18.61 -32.91 -51.43
CA MET A 5 -19.53 -32.48 -50.35
C MET A 5 -19.42 -30.96 -50.09
N GLY A 6 -20.56 -30.27 -50.01
CA GLY A 6 -20.63 -28.88 -49.55
C GLY A 6 -21.18 -28.77 -48.13
N PHE A 7 -20.31 -28.80 -47.13
CA PHE A 7 -20.69 -28.43 -45.75
C PHE A 7 -20.46 -26.93 -45.53
N GLY A 8 -21.54 -26.16 -45.46
CA GLY A 8 -21.49 -24.75 -45.07
C GLY A 8 -21.30 -24.60 -43.57
N GLY A 9 -20.07 -24.35 -43.13
CA GLY A 9 -19.76 -24.02 -41.74
C GLY A 9 -20.04 -22.55 -41.43
N VAL A 10 -20.96 -22.27 -40.51
CA VAL A 10 -21.16 -20.92 -39.96
C VAL A 10 -20.10 -20.68 -38.89
N ALA A 11 -19.20 -19.72 -39.12
CA ALA A 11 -18.23 -19.31 -38.11
C ALA A 11 -18.93 -18.49 -37.02
N LEU A 12 -18.94 -19.01 -35.78
CA LEU A 12 -19.34 -18.25 -34.61
C LEU A 12 -18.19 -17.32 -34.21
N PRO A 13 -18.44 -16.00 -33.96
CA PRO A 13 -17.40 -15.11 -33.50
C PRO A 13 -16.97 -15.53 -32.09
N SER A 14 -15.67 -15.76 -31.91
CA SER A 14 -15.08 -16.06 -30.60
C SER A 14 -15.21 -14.83 -29.68
N LEU A 15 -16.03 -14.95 -28.64
CA LEU A 15 -16.07 -14.01 -27.53
C LEU A 15 -14.76 -14.08 -26.76
N VAL A 16 -13.77 -13.26 -27.15
CA VAL A 16 -12.56 -13.04 -26.38
C VAL A 16 -12.94 -12.24 -25.13
N ALA A 17 -13.05 -12.92 -23.99
CA ALA A 17 -13.17 -12.24 -22.70
C ALA A 17 -11.90 -11.40 -22.47
N PRO A 18 -12.02 -10.16 -21.93
CA PRO A 18 -10.86 -9.39 -21.56
C PRO A 18 -10.04 -10.13 -20.48
N PRO A 19 -8.71 -9.99 -20.45
CA PRO A 19 -7.90 -10.60 -19.41
C PRO A 19 -8.33 -10.08 -18.03
N VAL A 20 -8.54 -10.99 -17.09
CA VAL A 20 -8.78 -10.64 -15.69
C VAL A 20 -7.49 -10.05 -15.14
N ALA A 21 -7.52 -8.78 -14.73
CA ALA A 21 -6.39 -8.14 -14.08
C ALA A 21 -6.31 -8.65 -12.63
N GLU A 22 -5.49 -9.67 -12.40
CA GLU A 22 -5.15 -10.15 -11.05
C GLU A 22 -4.31 -9.09 -10.34
N ALA A 23 -4.78 -8.62 -9.18
CA ALA A 23 -4.04 -7.68 -8.35
C ALA A 23 -2.85 -8.39 -7.67
N TYR A 24 -1.63 -8.09 -8.11
CA TYR A 24 -0.41 -8.61 -7.51
C TYR A 24 0.05 -7.66 -6.39
N THR A 25 -0.54 -7.87 -5.21
CA THR A 25 -0.37 -7.02 -4.03
C THR A 25 0.76 -7.48 -3.10
N SER A 26 1.72 -6.59 -2.85
CA SER A 26 2.70 -6.77 -1.75
C SER A 26 2.20 -6.17 -0.43
N ARG A 27 2.66 -6.73 0.70
CA ARG A 27 2.39 -6.22 2.05
C ARG A 27 3.70 -6.02 2.79
N VAL A 28 3.94 -4.81 3.29
CA VAL A 28 5.20 -4.43 3.95
C VAL A 28 4.89 -3.85 5.34
N ASN A 29 5.39 -4.52 6.38
CA ASN A 29 5.31 -4.03 7.75
C ASN A 29 6.65 -3.39 8.14
N LEU A 30 6.63 -2.14 8.59
CA LEU A 30 7.80 -1.36 8.98
C LEU A 30 7.68 -0.98 10.45
N TYR A 31 8.72 -1.23 11.23
CA TYR A 31 8.74 -0.88 12.65
C TYR A 31 9.51 0.43 12.86
N LEU A 32 8.92 1.37 13.60
CA LEU A 32 9.49 2.67 13.93
C LEU A 32 9.53 2.85 15.44
N VAL A 33 10.72 2.90 16.02
CA VAL A 33 10.87 3.23 17.45
C VAL A 33 10.66 4.73 17.64
N ARG A 34 9.83 5.10 18.61
CA ARG A 34 9.62 6.49 19.03
C ARG A 34 10.89 7.07 19.66
N GLU A 35 11.24 8.29 19.30
CA GLU A 35 12.34 9.04 19.90
C GLU A 35 11.92 9.71 21.24
N GLN A 36 12.87 9.91 22.16
CA GLN A 36 12.56 10.53 23.45
C GLN A 36 12.10 11.99 23.28
N GLY A 37 10.97 12.34 23.88
CA GLY A 37 10.36 13.67 23.73
C GLY A 37 9.69 13.93 22.38
N GLU A 38 9.65 12.93 21.48
CA GLU A 38 9.03 13.07 20.16
C GLU A 38 7.53 13.35 20.27
N SER A 39 7.04 14.34 19.51
CA SER A 39 5.62 14.67 19.40
C SER A 39 4.87 13.68 18.49
N PHE A 40 3.55 13.60 18.61
CA PHE A 40 2.74 12.76 17.72
C PHE A 40 2.83 13.18 16.26
N GLU A 41 2.88 14.48 15.98
CA GLU A 41 3.05 15.00 14.62
C GLU A 41 4.40 14.58 14.02
N THR A 42 5.48 14.68 14.79
CA THR A 42 6.83 14.26 14.35
C THR A 42 6.89 12.76 14.06
N LEU A 43 6.26 11.93 14.91
CA LEU A 43 6.18 10.49 14.72
C LEU A 43 5.39 10.11 13.46
N VAL A 44 4.30 10.83 13.17
CA VAL A 44 3.52 10.67 11.94
C VAL A 44 4.34 11.08 10.71
N GLN A 45 4.98 12.26 10.72
CA GLN A 45 5.84 12.72 9.62
C GLN A 45 6.98 11.74 9.30
N ARG A 46 7.67 11.21 10.32
CA ARG A 46 8.70 10.17 10.13
C ARG A 46 8.11 8.89 9.53
N SER A 47 6.91 8.49 9.96
CA SER A 47 6.20 7.34 9.41
C SER A 47 5.87 7.51 7.93
N GLU A 48 5.44 8.70 7.51
CA GLU A 48 5.14 9.01 6.10
C GLU A 48 6.38 8.97 5.22
N ILE A 49 7.50 9.53 5.70
CA ILE A 49 8.80 9.49 5.00
C ILE A 49 9.25 8.04 4.78
N ILE A 50 9.16 7.22 5.82
CA ILE A 50 9.53 5.80 5.79
C ILE A 50 8.59 5.00 4.87
N ALA A 51 7.27 5.26 4.92
CA ALA A 51 6.30 4.64 4.04
C ALA A 51 6.57 4.98 2.57
N ARG A 52 6.82 6.26 2.24
CA ARG A 52 7.16 6.72 0.88
C ARG A 52 8.35 5.96 0.31
N ALA A 53 9.42 5.84 1.10
CA ALA A 53 10.62 5.12 0.69
C ALA A 53 10.37 3.62 0.46
N ALA A 54 9.49 2.99 1.25
CA ALA A 54 9.13 1.59 1.10
C ALA A 54 8.18 1.31 -0.06
N ILE A 55 7.19 2.19 -0.32
CA ILE A 55 6.30 2.12 -1.49
C ILE A 55 7.15 2.19 -2.76
N GLN A 56 8.00 3.22 -2.87
CA GLN A 56 8.88 3.41 -4.02
C GLN A 56 9.77 2.18 -4.24
N ARG A 57 10.47 1.72 -3.19
CA ARG A 57 11.31 0.51 -3.26
C ARG A 57 10.53 -0.74 -3.68
N SER A 58 9.28 -0.89 -3.25
CA SER A 58 8.46 -2.07 -3.59
C SER A 58 8.13 -2.10 -5.08
N PHE A 59 7.75 -0.94 -5.65
CA PHE A 59 7.50 -0.81 -7.08
C PHE A 59 8.76 -0.86 -7.95
N ASP A 60 9.91 -0.45 -7.42
CA ASP A 60 11.21 -0.55 -8.10
C ASP A 60 11.80 -1.98 -8.05
N ALA A 61 11.48 -2.75 -6.99
CA ALA A 61 12.00 -4.11 -6.80
C ALA A 61 11.33 -5.16 -7.71
N ASP A 62 10.05 -4.97 -8.05
CA ASP A 62 9.33 -5.85 -8.96
C ASP A 62 8.45 -5.01 -9.90
N VAL A 63 8.73 -5.07 -11.21
CA VAL A 63 8.00 -4.33 -12.25
C VAL A 63 6.57 -4.83 -12.46
N LEU A 64 6.26 -6.07 -12.09
CA LEU A 64 4.94 -6.67 -12.22
C LEU A 64 4.03 -6.37 -11.03
N MET A 65 4.58 -5.86 -9.91
CA MET A 65 3.77 -5.46 -8.75
C MET A 65 2.80 -4.34 -9.13
N THR A 66 1.50 -4.60 -8.97
CA THR A 66 0.44 -3.63 -9.26
C THR A 66 0.05 -2.84 -8.02
N ASP A 67 0.14 -3.44 -6.83
CA ASP A 67 -0.35 -2.84 -5.58
C ASP A 67 0.62 -3.07 -4.42
N VAL A 68 0.68 -2.12 -3.50
CA VAL A 68 1.40 -2.28 -2.24
C VAL A 68 0.55 -1.78 -1.08
N ILE A 69 0.60 -2.49 0.05
CA ILE A 69 0.04 -2.06 1.32
C ILE A 69 1.21 -1.94 2.30
N VAL A 70 1.58 -0.70 2.64
CA VAL A 70 2.63 -0.42 3.63
C VAL A 70 2.00 -0.05 4.96
N THR A 71 2.28 -0.82 6.01
CA THR A 71 1.87 -0.52 7.39
C THR A 71 3.09 -0.10 8.20
N VAL A 72 3.06 1.10 8.78
CA VAL A 72 4.07 1.55 9.74
C VAL A 72 3.54 1.31 11.15
N ILE A 73 4.30 0.56 11.95
CA ILE A 73 4.01 0.17 13.32
C ILE A 73 4.97 0.94 14.21
N GLY A 74 4.44 1.81 15.06
CA GLY A 74 5.22 2.49 16.07
C GLY A 74 5.47 1.59 17.28
N ASP A 75 6.67 1.65 17.83
CA ASP A 75 7.02 1.02 19.11
C ASP A 75 7.49 2.07 20.13
N ASN A 76 6.99 1.97 21.36
CA ASN A 76 7.54 2.65 22.52
C ASN A 76 7.52 1.69 23.72
N GLN A 77 8.70 1.31 24.21
CA GLN A 77 8.89 0.53 25.43
C GLN A 77 8.08 -0.79 25.45
N GLY A 78 7.95 -1.46 24.29
CA GLY A 78 7.23 -2.73 24.16
C GLY A 78 5.71 -2.58 23.95
N ILE A 79 5.20 -1.36 23.84
CA ILE A 79 3.88 -1.09 23.26
C ILE A 79 4.08 -0.87 21.76
N SER A 80 3.61 -1.81 20.93
CA SER A 80 3.65 -1.69 19.47
C SER A 80 2.25 -1.53 18.88
N VAL A 81 1.98 -0.46 18.13
CA VAL A 81 0.68 -0.20 17.48
C VAL A 81 0.86 0.38 16.07
N PRO A 82 -0.04 0.10 15.11
CA PRO A 82 -0.02 0.76 13.81
C PRO A 82 -0.15 2.28 13.96
N ILE A 83 0.68 3.04 13.25
CA ILE A 83 0.59 4.51 13.12
C ILE A 83 -0.23 4.86 11.87
N LEU A 84 0.14 4.27 10.73
CA LEU A 84 -0.54 4.47 9.46
C LEU A 84 -0.48 3.24 8.57
N THR A 85 -1.40 3.14 7.61
CA THR A 85 -1.39 2.14 6.53
C THR A 85 -1.69 2.81 5.20
N VAL A 86 -0.87 2.54 4.19
CA VAL A 86 -0.93 3.12 2.85
C VAL A 86 -1.17 2.01 1.83
N PRO A 87 -2.44 1.68 1.51
CA PRO A 87 -2.78 0.90 0.33
C PRO A 87 -2.72 1.80 -0.91
N VAL A 88 -1.90 1.47 -1.90
CA VAL A 88 -1.78 2.25 -3.13
C VAL A 88 -1.41 1.36 -4.32
N SER A 89 -2.03 1.59 -5.48
CA SER A 89 -1.64 0.97 -6.75
C SER A 89 -0.47 1.72 -7.41
N ARG A 90 0.28 1.05 -8.29
CA ARG A 90 1.35 1.67 -9.07
C ARG A 90 0.85 2.86 -9.90
N SER A 91 -0.36 2.74 -10.46
CA SER A 91 -1.02 3.80 -11.23
C SER A 91 -1.31 5.04 -10.39
N GLU A 92 -1.84 4.87 -9.18
CA GLU A 92 -2.10 5.96 -8.25
C GLU A 92 -0.80 6.62 -7.78
N TRP A 93 0.20 5.80 -7.44
CA TRP A 93 1.52 6.27 -7.03
C TRP A 93 2.25 7.08 -8.12
N GLN A 94 2.16 6.65 -9.38
CA GLN A 94 2.72 7.39 -10.52
C GLN A 94 2.02 8.72 -10.78
N LEU A 95 0.71 8.81 -10.50
CA LEU A 95 -0.06 10.06 -10.62
C LEU A 95 0.17 11.02 -9.45
N ARG A 96 0.28 10.49 -8.22
CA ARG A 96 0.53 11.27 -7.01
C ARG A 96 1.38 10.44 -6.01
N PRO A 97 2.73 10.58 -6.05
CA PRO A 97 3.65 9.82 -5.19
C PRO A 97 3.74 10.45 -3.78
N ASP A 98 2.58 10.67 -3.17
CA ASP A 98 2.43 11.35 -1.89
C ASP A 98 1.64 10.51 -0.89
N VAL A 99 2.20 10.30 0.30
CA VAL A 99 1.64 9.36 1.28
C VAL A 99 0.33 9.84 1.90
N PRO A 100 0.16 11.11 2.34
CA PRO A 100 -1.05 11.57 3.01
C PRO A 100 -2.35 11.40 2.22
N GLU A 101 -2.26 11.28 0.89
CA GLU A 101 -3.40 11.13 -0.03
C GLU A 101 -4.01 9.73 0.01
N TRP A 102 -3.21 8.73 0.40
CA TRP A 102 -3.59 7.31 0.44
C TRP A 102 -3.51 6.74 1.87
N ALA A 103 -2.97 7.50 2.83
CA ALA A 103 -2.72 7.05 4.19
C ALA A 103 -4.00 6.98 5.03
N ASN A 104 -4.16 5.85 5.73
CA ASN A 104 -5.14 5.64 6.78
C ASN A 104 -4.41 5.74 8.12
N TYR A 105 -4.67 6.78 8.89
CA TYR A 105 -4.03 7.04 10.17
C TYR A 105 -4.79 6.38 11.33
N PHE A 106 -4.06 5.86 12.32
CA PHE A 106 -4.64 5.17 13.48
C PHE A 106 -4.53 6.03 14.73
N GLU A 107 -5.65 6.54 15.22
CA GLU A 107 -5.72 7.36 16.46
C GLU A 107 -5.15 6.62 17.69
N ALA A 108 -5.19 5.29 17.71
CA ALA A 108 -4.57 4.46 18.76
C ALA A 108 -3.05 4.70 18.92
N ALA A 109 -2.37 5.19 17.87
CA ALA A 109 -0.94 5.52 17.94
C ALA A 109 -0.62 6.70 18.85
N ARG A 110 -1.59 7.54 19.24
CA ARG A 110 -1.36 8.62 20.23
C ARG A 110 -0.88 8.05 21.58
N ALA A 111 -1.30 6.85 21.93
CA ALA A 111 -0.86 6.16 23.15
C ALA A 111 0.66 5.92 23.21
N LEU A 112 1.36 5.88 22.06
CA LEU A 112 2.83 5.78 22.01
C LEU A 112 3.51 7.04 22.53
N VAL A 113 2.90 8.21 22.35
CA VAL A 113 3.49 9.49 22.75
C VAL A 113 3.22 9.78 24.22
N GLY A 114 2.07 9.32 24.72
CA GLY A 114 1.49 9.76 25.98
C GLY A 114 0.96 11.18 25.86
N ASP A 115 -0.05 11.54 26.64
CA ASP A 115 -0.56 12.91 26.70
C ASP A 115 0.45 13.81 27.43
N ALA A 116 1.51 14.22 26.73
CA ALA A 116 2.58 15.08 27.23
C ALA A 116 2.12 16.53 27.57
N GLU A 117 0.81 16.78 27.51
CA GLU A 117 0.11 17.97 27.97
C GLU A 117 -0.26 17.90 29.48
N SER A 118 -0.24 16.71 30.10
CA SER A 118 -0.67 16.52 31.50
C SER A 118 0.49 16.54 32.52
N ALA A 119 1.48 17.41 32.33
CA ALA A 119 2.62 17.56 33.26
C ALA A 119 3.26 18.97 33.26
N ALA A 120 2.45 20.02 33.46
CA ALA A 120 2.94 21.34 33.86
C ALA A 120 2.31 21.73 35.22
N PRO A 121 3.09 21.88 36.31
CA PRO A 121 2.61 22.36 37.60
C PRO A 121 2.47 23.90 37.65
#